data_AF-A0AAV9H3F7-F1
#
_entry.id   AF-A0AAV9H3F7-F1
#
_cell.length_a   1.000
_cell.length_b   1.000
_cell.length_c   1.000
_cell.angle_alpha   90.00
_cell.angle_beta   90.00
_cell.angle_gamma   90.00
#
_symmetry.space_group_name_H-M   'P 1'
#
loop_
_entity.id
_entity.type
_entity.pdbx_description
1 polymer ?
#
loop_
_entity_poly.entity_id
_entity_poly.type
_entity_poly.pdbx_seq_one_letter_code
_entity_poly.pdbx_strand_id
1 'polypeptide(L)'
;MATAENSDININGPIVHKPAPWQLKCPAIYMIPFYTSAQTAANLPAKAYSPLEAASAFASKEHGPAVGGISMIQLLRYSESPVGPYDEMILCPGYFEYPVEGKDGEKRKKKATRITRIYVSQKQTCWNGRSNFNIPKHLARFEWSDNPDGSTHIKVFPHDFVTPNDASEAKPSESPFFQCTIKPISYAPSFPFSTAWFKYLGIDESLVHPPLPHGESQELAGTDRWCKLAGFSESSNSGRLAWADMSQRDEDGVAPDEFENFFPGLRRWNLAVKLTDATVFFPPPETWETPKWLA
;
A
#
# COMPACT_ATOMS: atom_id res chain seq x y z
N MET A 1 20.86 -18.44 9.75
CA MET A 1 21.32 -19.14 8.53
C MET A 1 20.26 -20.14 8.12
N ALA A 2 19.48 -19.77 7.12
CA ALA A 2 18.76 -20.65 6.20
C ALA A 2 18.50 -19.74 4.98
N THR A 3 19.44 -19.74 4.04
CA THR A 3 19.23 -19.16 2.71
C THR A 3 18.23 -20.08 2.03
N ALA A 4 16.96 -19.67 1.98
CA ALA A 4 15.98 -20.39 1.19
C ALA A 4 16.41 -20.31 -0.28
N GLU A 5 16.76 -21.46 -0.86
CA GLU A 5 16.97 -21.60 -2.29
C GLU A 5 15.74 -21.09 -3.03
N ASN A 6 15.92 -20.03 -3.81
CA ASN A 6 14.86 -19.28 -4.47
C ASN A 6 14.49 -19.89 -5.84
N SER A 7 14.49 -21.23 -5.96
CA SER A 7 14.43 -21.92 -7.26
C SER A 7 13.09 -22.58 -7.62
N ASP A 8 12.05 -22.57 -6.78
CA ASP A 8 10.78 -23.27 -7.11
C ASP A 8 9.49 -22.56 -6.63
N ILE A 9 9.46 -21.22 -6.60
CA ILE A 9 8.19 -20.53 -6.31
C ILE A 9 7.35 -20.48 -7.59
N ASN A 10 6.43 -21.44 -7.73
CA ASN A 10 5.43 -21.42 -8.80
C ASN A 10 4.37 -20.34 -8.53
N ILE A 11 4.61 -19.13 -9.05
CA ILE A 11 3.69 -17.98 -8.95
C ILE A 11 2.31 -18.27 -9.54
N ASN A 12 2.23 -19.21 -10.50
CA ASN A 12 0.99 -19.64 -11.15
C ASN A 12 0.33 -20.84 -10.43
N GLY A 13 1.02 -21.47 -9.49
CA GLY A 13 0.56 -22.63 -8.75
C GLY A 13 -0.54 -22.32 -7.73
N PRO A 14 -0.99 -23.33 -6.95
CA PRO A 14 -1.91 -23.13 -5.84
C PRO A 14 -1.38 -22.10 -4.85
N ILE A 15 -2.29 -21.34 -4.22
CA ILE A 15 -1.88 -20.38 -3.17
C ILE A 15 -1.31 -21.15 -1.97
N VAL A 16 -0.09 -20.79 -1.57
CA VAL A 16 0.57 -21.38 -0.40
C VAL A 16 0.72 -20.32 0.68
N HIS A 17 0.25 -20.64 1.89
CA HIS A 17 0.42 -19.77 3.04
C HIS A 17 1.89 -19.68 3.46
N LYS A 18 2.38 -18.46 3.59
CA LYS A 18 3.71 -18.09 4.06
C LYS A 18 3.55 -17.14 5.27
N PRO A 19 3.63 -17.64 6.51
CA PRO A 19 3.44 -16.80 7.69
C PRO A 19 4.57 -15.77 7.84
N ALA A 20 4.30 -14.74 8.65
CA ALA A 20 5.31 -13.77 9.09
C ALA A 20 6.40 -14.44 9.98
N PRO A 21 7.59 -13.83 10.17
CA PRO A 21 8.04 -12.56 9.61
C PRO A 21 8.46 -12.65 8.14
N TRP A 22 8.33 -11.55 7.40
CA TRP A 22 8.87 -11.44 6.04
C TRP A 22 10.00 -10.42 5.99
N GLN A 23 11.09 -10.80 5.34
CA GLN A 23 12.16 -9.89 4.95
C GLN A 23 12.28 -9.91 3.43
N LEU A 24 12.06 -8.76 2.80
CA LEU A 24 11.98 -8.64 1.36
C LEU A 24 13.13 -7.77 0.84
N LYS A 25 13.60 -8.08 -0.37
CA LYS A 25 14.58 -7.27 -1.10
C LYS A 25 13.90 -6.53 -2.23
N CYS A 26 14.18 -5.25 -2.31
CA CYS A 26 13.53 -4.34 -3.24
C CYS A 26 14.60 -3.49 -3.94
N PRO A 27 14.95 -3.79 -5.21
CA PRO A 27 15.91 -3.00 -5.97
C PRO A 27 15.51 -1.53 -6.11
N ALA A 28 14.21 -1.23 -6.08
CA ALA A 28 13.71 0.13 -6.10
C ALA A 28 12.41 0.30 -5.30
N ILE A 29 12.43 1.22 -4.33
CA ILE A 29 11.23 1.78 -3.68
C ILE A 29 11.13 3.25 -4.06
N TYR A 30 9.97 3.67 -4.53
CA TYR A 30 9.66 5.07 -4.76
C TYR A 30 8.59 5.51 -3.76
N MET A 31 8.90 6.52 -2.95
CA MET A 31 8.03 7.07 -1.92
C MET A 31 7.63 8.50 -2.28
N ILE A 32 6.34 8.76 -2.38
CA ILE A 32 5.78 10.08 -2.68
C ILE A 32 4.97 10.51 -1.46
N PRO A 33 5.58 11.21 -0.49
CA PRO A 33 4.87 11.73 0.66
C PRO A 33 3.95 12.88 0.26
N PHE A 34 2.79 12.95 0.88
CA PHE A 34 1.86 14.07 0.75
C PHE A 34 1.10 14.28 2.05
N TYR A 35 0.24 15.29 2.10
CA TYR A 35 -0.52 15.62 3.30
C TYR A 35 -2.02 15.54 3.03
N THR A 36 -2.72 14.71 3.80
CA THR A 36 -4.18 14.64 3.79
C THR A 36 -4.71 15.55 4.89
N SER A 37 -5.48 16.58 4.52
CA SER A 37 -6.11 17.47 5.50
C SER A 37 -7.21 16.76 6.29
N ALA A 38 -7.58 17.28 7.46
CA ALA A 38 -8.72 16.75 8.22
C ALA A 38 -10.04 16.83 7.42
N GLN A 39 -10.21 17.86 6.58
CA GLN A 39 -11.38 18.01 5.72
C GLN A 39 -11.41 16.93 4.63
N THR A 40 -10.26 16.63 4.02
CA THR A 40 -10.11 15.55 3.04
C THR A 40 -10.31 14.19 3.70
N ALA A 41 -9.76 13.99 4.90
CA ALA A 41 -9.91 12.73 5.63
C ALA A 41 -11.38 12.46 6.01
N ALA A 42 -12.14 13.49 6.39
CA ALA A 42 -13.56 13.35 6.69
C ALA A 42 -14.38 12.84 5.50
N ASN A 43 -13.91 13.08 4.27
CA ASN A 43 -14.57 12.69 3.02
C ASN A 43 -13.52 12.22 2.00
N LEU A 44 -12.90 11.06 2.27
CA LEU A 44 -11.94 10.47 1.33
C LEU A 44 -12.63 10.18 -0.02
N PRO A 45 -11.94 10.40 -1.15
CA PRO A 45 -12.51 10.14 -2.46
C PRO A 45 -12.75 8.64 -2.66
N ALA A 46 -13.69 8.27 -3.54
CA ALA A 46 -14.06 6.87 -3.78
C ALA A 46 -12.86 5.98 -4.11
N LYS A 47 -11.89 6.50 -4.90
CA LYS A 47 -10.65 5.81 -5.26
C LYS A 47 -9.71 5.49 -4.09
N ALA A 48 -9.95 6.02 -2.89
CA ALA A 48 -9.17 5.71 -1.71
C ALA A 48 -9.33 4.25 -1.26
N TYR A 49 -10.39 3.56 -1.71
CA TYR A 49 -10.70 2.16 -1.38
C TYR A 49 -11.02 1.36 -2.65
N SER A 50 -10.88 0.03 -2.59
CA SER A 50 -11.53 -0.85 -3.57
C SER A 50 -13.03 -0.77 -3.44
N PRO A 51 -13.80 -1.03 -4.51
CA PRO A 51 -15.22 -1.33 -4.38
C PRO A 51 -15.53 -2.36 -3.28
N LEU A 52 -14.69 -3.41 -3.14
CA LEU A 52 -14.87 -4.45 -2.13
C LEU A 52 -14.77 -3.89 -0.70
N GLU A 53 -13.66 -3.23 -0.35
CA GLU A 53 -13.51 -2.64 0.98
C GLU A 53 -14.44 -1.46 1.23
N ALA A 54 -14.73 -0.64 0.21
CA ALA A 54 -15.63 0.51 0.30
C ALA A 54 -17.07 0.10 0.69
N ALA A 55 -17.52 -1.06 0.23
CA ALA A 55 -18.84 -1.61 0.54
C ALA A 55 -18.90 -2.38 1.87
N SER A 56 -17.82 -2.36 2.67
CA SER A 56 -17.68 -3.18 3.87
C SER A 56 -17.41 -2.36 5.13
N ALA A 57 -17.39 -3.05 6.27
CA ALA A 57 -16.96 -2.51 7.56
C ALA A 57 -15.56 -1.86 7.52
N PHE A 58 -14.67 -2.28 6.61
CA PHE A 58 -13.30 -1.76 6.51
C PHE A 58 -13.23 -0.24 6.32
N ALA A 59 -14.14 0.32 5.50
CA ALA A 59 -14.23 1.75 5.21
C ALA A 59 -15.20 2.50 6.15
N SER A 60 -15.80 1.81 7.13
CA SER A 60 -16.82 2.39 8.00
C SER A 60 -16.20 3.28 9.09
N LYS A 61 -16.97 4.28 9.55
CA LYS A 61 -16.53 5.17 10.63
C LYS A 61 -16.45 4.45 11.97
N GLU A 62 -17.23 3.39 12.14
CA GLU A 62 -17.23 2.51 13.33
C GLU A 62 -15.89 1.79 13.44
N HIS A 63 -15.33 1.31 12.32
CA HIS A 63 -14.00 0.72 12.25
C HIS A 63 -12.87 1.78 12.17
N GLY A 64 -13.15 2.99 12.65
CA GLY A 64 -12.17 4.05 12.84
C GLY A 64 -12.21 5.08 11.72
N PRO A 65 -12.66 6.32 11.99
CA PRO A 65 -12.63 7.37 10.98
C PRO A 65 -11.20 7.75 10.60
N ALA A 66 -11.03 8.19 9.35
CA ALA A 66 -9.81 8.82 8.90
C ALA A 66 -9.62 10.18 9.61
N VAL A 67 -8.38 10.47 10.00
CA VAL A 67 -7.97 11.69 10.71
C VAL A 67 -7.09 12.58 9.83
N GLY A 68 -6.51 12.01 8.77
CA GLY A 68 -5.58 12.70 7.86
C GLY A 68 -4.14 12.67 8.38
N GLY A 69 -3.33 13.64 7.98
CA GLY A 69 -1.91 13.74 8.33
C GLY A 69 -0.98 13.29 7.21
N ILE A 70 0.27 12.96 7.57
CA ILE A 70 1.29 12.49 6.63
C ILE A 70 0.79 11.23 5.94
N SER A 71 0.70 11.31 4.63
CA SER A 71 0.19 10.27 3.74
C SER A 71 1.28 9.88 2.76
N MET A 72 1.13 8.72 2.14
CA MET A 72 2.16 8.20 1.25
C MET A 72 1.55 7.41 0.10
N ILE A 73 2.09 7.66 -1.10
CA ILE A 73 2.03 6.71 -2.21
C ILE A 73 3.39 6.04 -2.30
N GLN A 74 3.40 4.71 -2.42
CA GLN A 74 4.63 3.97 -2.71
C GLN A 74 4.49 3.09 -3.94
N LEU A 75 5.60 2.91 -4.65
CA LEU A 75 5.73 1.99 -5.77
C LEU A 75 6.99 1.16 -5.54
N LEU A 76 6.84 -0.17 -5.55
CA LEU A 76 7.88 -1.12 -5.16
C LEU A 76 8.02 -2.20 -6.23
N ARG A 77 9.25 -2.60 -6.50
CA ARG A 77 9.58 -3.81 -7.27
C ARG A 77 10.35 -4.75 -6.35
N TYR A 78 9.72 -5.80 -5.83
CA TYR A 78 10.39 -6.79 -5.01
C TYR A 78 11.11 -7.82 -5.89
N SER A 79 12.42 -7.98 -5.68
CA SER A 79 13.19 -9.05 -6.32
C SER A 79 13.15 -10.35 -5.52
N GLU A 80 13.01 -10.25 -4.19
CA GLU A 80 12.97 -11.41 -3.29
C GLU A 80 11.90 -11.22 -2.22
N SER A 81 11.06 -12.24 -2.06
CA SER A 81 10.09 -12.37 -0.98
C SER A 81 9.78 -13.85 -0.73
N PRO A 82 9.13 -14.21 0.40
CA PRO A 82 8.67 -15.59 0.65
C PRO A 82 7.70 -16.16 -0.40
N VAL A 83 7.13 -15.30 -1.25
CA VAL A 83 6.18 -15.63 -2.32
C VAL A 83 6.72 -15.29 -3.71
N GLY A 84 8.02 -15.06 -3.86
CA GLY A 84 8.67 -14.73 -5.13
C GLY A 84 8.66 -13.23 -5.45
N PRO A 85 9.21 -12.81 -6.59
CA PRO A 85 9.24 -11.40 -7.00
C PRO A 85 7.83 -10.89 -7.36
N TYR A 86 7.56 -9.62 -7.06
CA TYR A 86 6.31 -8.96 -7.42
C TYR A 86 6.42 -7.44 -7.35
N ASP A 87 5.49 -6.75 -8.00
CA ASP A 87 5.36 -5.30 -7.97
C ASP A 87 4.22 -4.91 -7.03
N GLU A 88 4.34 -3.75 -6.39
CA GLU A 88 3.35 -3.25 -5.44
C GLU A 88 3.16 -1.73 -5.58
N MET A 89 1.90 -1.29 -5.49
CA MET A 89 1.52 0.11 -5.33
C MET A 89 0.75 0.25 -4.03
N ILE A 90 1.14 1.19 -3.17
CA ILE A 90 0.48 1.48 -1.90
C ILE A 90 -0.10 2.88 -1.92
N LEU A 91 -1.32 3.05 -1.43
CA LEU A 91 -1.88 4.33 -0.99
C LEU A 91 -2.23 4.23 0.50
N CYS A 92 -1.54 5.04 1.29
CA CYS A 92 -1.79 5.25 2.71
C CYS A 92 -2.21 6.71 2.92
N PRO A 93 -3.52 7.03 3.01
CA PRO A 93 -4.03 8.40 3.12
C PRO A 93 -3.97 8.95 4.57
N GLY A 94 -2.93 8.57 5.31
CA GLY A 94 -2.65 9.09 6.64
C GLY A 94 -3.17 8.23 7.78
N TYR A 95 -3.52 8.89 8.88
CA TYR A 95 -3.88 8.24 10.14
C TYR A 95 -5.38 7.96 10.23
N PHE A 96 -5.71 6.86 10.87
CA PHE A 96 -7.05 6.43 11.22
C PHE A 96 -7.14 6.16 12.70
N GLU A 97 -8.29 6.42 13.29
CA GLU A 97 -8.55 5.93 14.65
C GLU A 97 -8.66 4.39 14.64
N TYR A 98 -8.36 3.76 15.76
CA TYR A 98 -8.66 2.35 15.98
C TYR A 98 -9.02 2.12 17.46
N PRO A 99 -9.93 1.17 17.72
CA PRO A 99 -10.37 0.86 19.07
C PRO A 99 -9.25 0.12 19.82
N VAL A 100 -9.12 0.43 21.10
CA VAL A 100 -8.26 -0.30 22.03
C VAL A 100 -8.97 -0.43 23.36
N GLU A 101 -8.93 -1.63 23.92
CA GLU A 101 -9.41 -1.88 25.28
C GLU A 101 -8.26 -1.62 26.26
N GLY A 102 -8.50 -0.72 27.21
CA GLY A 102 -7.57 -0.43 28.30
C GLY A 102 -7.51 -1.56 29.33
N LYS A 103 -6.49 -1.54 30.19
CA LYS A 103 -6.30 -2.57 31.24
C LYS A 103 -7.48 -2.68 32.22
N ASP A 104 -8.25 -1.60 32.37
CA ASP A 104 -9.41 -1.52 33.27
C ASP A 104 -10.76 -1.64 32.52
N GLY A 105 -10.74 -2.10 31.26
CA GLY A 105 -11.93 -2.12 30.39
C GLY A 105 -12.30 -0.75 29.80
N GLU A 106 -11.46 0.28 30.02
CA GLU A 106 -11.67 1.61 29.43
C GLU A 106 -11.59 1.55 27.90
N LYS A 107 -12.64 2.05 27.24
CA LYS A 107 -12.67 2.20 25.79
C LYS A 107 -11.81 3.39 25.40
N ARG A 108 -10.69 3.14 24.71
CA ARG A 108 -9.82 4.18 24.18
C ARG A 108 -9.78 4.11 22.67
N LYS A 109 -9.45 5.24 22.06
CA LYS A 109 -9.08 5.31 20.66
C LYS A 109 -7.62 5.71 20.55
N LYS A 110 -6.88 4.99 19.73
CA LYS A 110 -5.54 5.38 19.29
C LYS A 110 -5.61 5.71 17.81
N LYS A 111 -4.53 6.27 17.27
CA LYS A 111 -4.39 6.52 15.84
C LYS A 111 -3.15 5.83 15.30
N ALA A 112 -3.23 5.34 14.08
CA ALA A 112 -2.17 4.65 13.36
C ALA A 112 -2.37 4.87 11.85
N THR A 113 -1.34 4.66 11.05
CA THR A 113 -1.47 4.71 9.59
C THR A 113 -2.29 3.51 9.11
N ARG A 114 -3.03 3.69 8.01
CA ARG A 114 -3.82 2.62 7.38
C ARG A 114 -3.62 2.68 5.88
N ILE A 115 -3.22 1.54 5.30
CA ILE A 115 -3.25 1.36 3.85
C ILE A 115 -4.70 1.09 3.46
N THR A 116 -5.27 1.94 2.60
CA THR A 116 -6.68 1.83 2.18
C THR A 116 -6.83 1.32 0.75
N ARG A 117 -5.82 1.53 -0.09
CA ARG A 117 -5.72 0.99 -1.45
C ARG A 117 -4.33 0.42 -1.66
N ILE A 118 -4.26 -0.79 -2.18
CA ILE A 118 -2.98 -1.42 -2.51
C ILE A 118 -3.17 -2.45 -3.61
N TYR A 119 -2.26 -2.41 -4.58
CA TYR A 119 -2.24 -3.36 -5.69
C TYR A 119 -0.95 -4.14 -5.72
N VAL A 120 -1.04 -5.38 -6.19
CA VAL A 120 0.10 -6.29 -6.35
C VAL A 120 0.01 -7.07 -7.65
N SER A 121 1.16 -7.45 -8.22
CA SER A 121 1.21 -8.11 -9.52
C SER A 121 0.95 -9.64 -9.50
N GLN A 122 0.72 -10.25 -8.33
CA GLN A 122 0.49 -11.70 -8.24
C GLN A 122 -0.43 -12.14 -7.09
N LYS A 123 -1.14 -13.25 -7.30
CA LYS A 123 -2.13 -13.82 -6.36
C LYS A 123 -1.54 -14.29 -5.02
N GLN A 124 -0.30 -14.78 -5.01
CA GLN A 124 0.33 -15.32 -3.80
C GLN A 124 0.51 -14.24 -2.73
N THR A 125 1.04 -13.07 -3.11
CA THR A 125 1.21 -11.94 -2.18
C THR A 125 -0.12 -11.27 -1.85
N CYS A 126 -1.09 -11.27 -2.79
CA CYS A 126 -2.43 -10.76 -2.54
C CYS A 126 -3.08 -11.50 -1.36
N TRP A 127 -3.21 -12.83 -1.48
CA TRP A 127 -3.79 -13.65 -0.43
C TRP A 127 -3.02 -13.57 0.88
N ASN A 128 -1.70 -13.79 0.83
CA ASN A 128 -0.89 -13.80 2.05
C ASN A 128 -0.88 -12.44 2.75
N GLY A 129 -0.87 -11.33 2.00
CA GLY A 129 -0.95 -9.99 2.58
C GLY A 129 -2.28 -9.70 3.27
N ARG A 130 -3.38 -10.15 2.68
CA ARG A 130 -4.72 -10.07 3.29
C ARG A 130 -4.80 -10.95 4.54
N SER A 131 -4.48 -12.24 4.43
CA SER A 131 -4.64 -13.22 5.51
C SER A 131 -3.69 -13.03 6.69
N ASN A 132 -2.44 -12.62 6.44
CA ASN A 132 -1.47 -12.41 7.52
C ASN A 132 -1.61 -11.05 8.17
N PHE A 133 -1.90 -10.00 7.39
CA PHE A 133 -1.66 -8.63 7.83
C PHE A 133 -2.89 -7.72 7.75
N ASN A 134 -4.04 -8.22 7.29
CA ASN A 134 -5.23 -7.42 6.96
C ASN A 134 -4.96 -6.25 5.99
N ILE A 135 -3.93 -6.37 5.15
CA ILE A 135 -3.65 -5.34 4.14
C ILE A 135 -4.58 -5.61 2.94
N PRO A 136 -5.40 -4.64 2.49
CA PRO A 136 -6.46 -4.84 1.49
C PRO A 136 -5.88 -4.93 0.06
N LYS A 137 -5.09 -5.97 -0.21
CA LYS A 137 -4.44 -6.17 -1.52
C LYS A 137 -5.46 -6.61 -2.56
N HIS A 138 -5.29 -6.06 -3.76
CA HIS A 138 -5.96 -6.47 -5.00
C HIS A 138 -4.94 -6.69 -6.11
N LEU A 139 -5.33 -7.42 -7.15
CA LEU A 139 -4.45 -7.62 -8.30
C LEU A 139 -4.41 -6.39 -9.21
N ALA A 140 -3.23 -6.11 -9.74
CA ALA A 140 -3.06 -5.18 -10.86
C ALA A 140 -1.94 -5.64 -11.77
N ARG A 141 -2.03 -5.22 -13.03
CA ARG A 141 -0.92 -5.29 -13.98
C ARG A 141 -0.10 -4.00 -13.86
N PHE A 142 1.22 -4.14 -13.83
CA PHE A 142 2.15 -3.03 -13.74
C PHE A 142 2.92 -2.91 -15.06
N GLU A 143 3.15 -1.68 -15.50
CA GLU A 143 4.06 -1.37 -16.60
C GLU A 143 5.13 -0.41 -16.10
N TRP A 144 6.39 -0.75 -16.35
CA TRP A 144 7.55 0.04 -15.97
C TRP A 144 8.35 0.39 -17.22
N SER A 145 8.63 1.67 -17.42
CA SER A 145 9.46 2.19 -18.50
C SER A 145 10.61 3.00 -17.92
N ASP A 146 11.78 2.38 -17.83
CA ASP A 146 13.02 3.03 -17.39
C ASP A 146 13.65 3.77 -18.58
N ASN A 147 13.81 5.09 -18.46
CA ASN A 147 14.27 5.97 -19.54
C ASN A 147 15.79 6.25 -19.45
N PRO A 148 16.46 6.56 -20.57
CA PRO A 148 17.89 6.89 -20.59
C PRO A 148 18.29 8.10 -19.72
N ASP A 149 17.35 9.01 -19.45
CA ASP A 149 17.58 10.19 -18.61
C ASP A 149 17.48 9.89 -17.10
N GLY A 150 17.35 8.61 -16.74
CA GLY A 150 17.24 8.12 -15.37
C GLY A 150 15.85 8.24 -14.76
N SER A 151 14.86 8.74 -15.50
CA SER A 151 13.46 8.71 -15.07
C SER A 151 12.84 7.33 -15.24
N THR A 152 11.90 6.98 -14.37
CA THR A 152 11.09 5.76 -14.48
C THR A 152 9.63 6.19 -14.62
N HIS A 153 8.98 5.79 -15.70
CA HIS A 153 7.53 5.94 -15.87
C HIS A 153 6.82 4.65 -15.45
N ILE A 154 5.70 4.78 -14.75
CA ILE A 154 5.02 3.67 -14.09
C ILE A 154 3.52 3.81 -14.36
N LYS A 155 2.87 2.73 -14.78
CA LYS A 155 1.41 2.64 -14.92
C LYS A 155 0.87 1.42 -14.18
N VAL A 156 -0.28 1.56 -13.53
CA VAL A 156 -0.94 0.52 -12.75
C VAL A 156 -2.37 0.32 -13.24
N PHE A 157 -2.67 -0.90 -13.68
CA PHE A 157 -3.95 -1.29 -14.29
C PHE A 157 -4.65 -2.29 -13.36
N PRO A 158 -5.64 -1.86 -12.58
CA PRO A 158 -6.26 -2.70 -11.56
C PRO A 158 -7.13 -3.78 -12.19
N HIS A 159 -7.30 -4.88 -11.48
CA HIS A 159 -8.29 -5.89 -11.83
C HIS A 159 -9.68 -5.59 -11.25
N ASP A 160 -9.77 -4.77 -10.21
CA ASP A 160 -11.00 -4.46 -9.49
C ASP A 160 -11.75 -3.23 -10.05
N PHE A 161 -11.72 -3.09 -11.38
CA PHE A 161 -12.43 -2.02 -12.07
C PHE A 161 -13.91 -2.38 -12.23
N VAL A 162 -14.78 -1.42 -11.92
CA VAL A 162 -16.23 -1.59 -12.10
C VAL A 162 -16.56 -1.48 -13.59
N THR A 163 -16.52 -2.60 -14.31
CA THR A 163 -17.40 -2.79 -15.46
C THR A 163 -18.64 -3.54 -14.99
N PRO A 164 -19.84 -3.29 -15.55
CA PRO A 164 -21.09 -3.78 -14.97
C PRO A 164 -21.23 -5.32 -14.84
N ASN A 165 -20.24 -6.14 -15.23
CA ASN A 165 -20.36 -7.60 -15.33
C ASN A 165 -19.12 -8.43 -14.91
N ASP A 166 -18.07 -7.88 -14.29
CA ASP A 166 -16.90 -8.69 -13.87
C ASP A 166 -16.54 -8.51 -12.38
N ALA A 167 -17.33 -9.14 -11.50
CA ALA A 167 -17.02 -9.24 -10.07
C ALA A 167 -15.85 -10.19 -9.78
N SER A 168 -15.38 -10.94 -10.79
CA SER A 168 -14.34 -11.95 -10.61
C SER A 168 -12.92 -11.38 -10.67
N GLU A 169 -12.75 -10.09 -11.00
CA GLU A 169 -11.43 -9.44 -11.13
C GLU A 169 -10.49 -10.23 -12.07
N ALA A 170 -11.05 -10.88 -13.10
CA ALA A 170 -10.32 -11.87 -13.89
C ALA A 170 -9.24 -11.26 -14.80
N LYS A 171 -9.41 -10.01 -15.21
CA LYS A 171 -8.50 -9.30 -16.12
C LYS A 171 -8.17 -7.92 -15.58
N PRO A 172 -7.03 -7.32 -15.99
CA PRO A 172 -6.73 -5.93 -15.70
C PRO A 172 -7.57 -4.98 -16.57
N SER A 173 -7.81 -3.78 -16.07
CA SER A 173 -8.37 -2.64 -16.80
C SER A 173 -7.54 -2.28 -18.03
N GLU A 174 -8.21 -1.76 -19.06
CA GLU A 174 -7.57 -1.21 -20.26
C GLU A 174 -6.92 0.16 -19.98
N SER A 175 -7.53 0.95 -19.08
CA SER A 175 -7.01 2.25 -18.67
C SER A 175 -6.29 2.19 -17.32
N PRO A 176 -5.18 2.95 -17.14
CA PRO A 176 -4.47 2.96 -15.87
C PRO A 176 -5.29 3.67 -14.80
N PHE A 177 -5.30 3.09 -13.60
CA PHE A 177 -5.83 3.74 -12.39
C PHE A 177 -4.86 4.79 -11.84
N PHE A 178 -3.58 4.49 -11.97
CA PHE A 178 -2.49 5.33 -11.49
C PHE A 178 -1.37 5.33 -12.52
N GLN A 179 -0.78 6.50 -12.73
CA GLN A 179 0.48 6.65 -13.43
C GLN A 179 1.35 7.73 -12.83
N CYS A 180 2.67 7.60 -12.96
CA CYS A 180 3.59 8.70 -12.61
C CYS A 180 4.92 8.56 -13.34
N THR A 181 5.67 9.65 -13.41
CA THR A 181 7.06 9.65 -13.86
C THR A 181 7.96 10.15 -12.74
N ILE A 182 8.92 9.34 -12.30
CA ILE A 182 9.82 9.69 -11.20
C ILE A 182 11.24 9.86 -11.72
N LYS A 183 11.82 11.03 -11.48
CA LYS A 183 13.18 11.39 -11.92
C LYS A 183 14.06 11.76 -10.73
N PRO A 184 15.11 10.98 -10.42
CA PRO A 184 16.08 11.33 -9.39
C PRO A 184 16.73 12.70 -9.66
N ILE A 185 16.92 13.49 -8.61
CA ILE A 185 17.61 14.78 -8.67
C ILE A 185 19.11 14.49 -8.75
N SER A 186 19.70 14.69 -9.93
CA SER A 186 21.07 14.25 -10.24
C SER A 186 22.15 14.87 -9.36
N TYR A 187 21.94 16.09 -8.86
CA TYR A 187 22.89 16.83 -8.02
C TYR A 187 22.68 16.62 -6.51
N ALA A 188 21.62 15.93 -6.09
CA ALA A 188 21.39 15.63 -4.68
C ALA A 188 22.23 14.41 -4.26
N PRO A 189 22.96 14.47 -3.12
CA PRO A 189 23.74 13.32 -2.65
C PRO A 189 22.83 12.18 -2.23
N SER A 190 23.36 10.95 -2.27
CA SER A 190 22.69 9.81 -1.66
C SER A 190 22.74 9.89 -0.13
N PHE A 191 21.73 9.36 0.54
CA PHE A 191 21.65 9.32 2.00
C PHE A 191 21.17 7.96 2.50
N PRO A 192 21.60 7.52 3.69
CA PRO A 192 20.99 6.37 4.35
C PRO A 192 19.55 6.73 4.75
N PHE A 193 18.65 5.78 4.58
CA PHE A 193 17.24 5.92 4.94
C PHE A 193 16.80 4.70 5.74
N SER A 194 16.00 4.95 6.77
CA SER A 194 15.30 3.92 7.53
C SER A 194 13.99 4.53 8.00
N THR A 195 12.90 3.78 8.05
CA THR A 195 11.66 4.28 8.64
C THR A 195 11.62 3.97 10.15
N ALA A 196 12.41 3.00 10.62
CA ALA A 196 12.46 2.55 12.01
C ALA A 196 12.85 3.64 13.03
N TRP A 197 13.47 4.74 12.61
CA TRP A 197 13.82 5.86 13.50
C TRP A 197 12.72 6.92 13.62
N PHE A 198 11.66 6.86 12.81
CA PHE A 198 10.54 7.82 12.85
C PHE A 198 9.82 7.82 14.20
N LYS A 199 9.80 6.67 14.90
CA LYS A 199 9.31 6.57 16.28
C LYS A 199 10.05 7.51 17.25
N TYR A 200 11.34 7.75 17.03
CA TYR A 200 12.14 8.68 17.86
C TYR A 200 11.84 10.15 17.52
N LEU A 201 11.21 10.41 16.38
CA LEU A 201 10.65 11.71 16.00
C LEU A 201 9.17 11.88 16.41
N GLY A 202 8.60 10.91 17.14
CA GLY A 202 7.19 10.95 17.53
C GLY A 202 6.22 10.61 16.40
N ILE A 203 6.71 10.04 15.30
CA ILE A 203 5.89 9.52 14.20
C ILE A 203 5.69 8.02 14.41
N ASP A 204 4.48 7.60 14.73
CA ASP A 204 4.11 6.18 14.83
C ASP A 204 3.74 5.65 13.44
N GLU A 205 4.64 4.85 12.87
CA GLU A 205 4.43 4.20 11.58
C GLU A 205 3.72 2.86 11.66
N SER A 206 3.25 2.47 12.85
CA SER A 206 2.47 1.24 12.99
C SER A 206 1.30 1.27 12.02
N LEU A 207 1.20 0.23 11.20
CA LEU A 207 0.04 0.00 10.37
C LEU A 207 -1.03 -0.72 11.20
N VAL A 208 -2.25 -0.21 11.20
CA VAL A 208 -3.39 -0.85 11.87
C VAL A 208 -4.57 -0.96 10.92
N HIS A 209 -5.06 -2.19 10.78
CA HIS A 209 -6.09 -2.55 9.82
C HIS A 209 -7.25 -3.29 10.50
N PRO A 210 -8.51 -2.88 10.25
CA PRO A 210 -9.68 -3.64 10.68
C PRO A 210 -9.79 -4.96 9.89
N PRO A 211 -10.73 -5.84 10.27
CA PRO A 211 -11.05 -7.04 9.49
C PRO A 211 -11.37 -6.72 8.02
N LEU A 212 -10.99 -7.63 7.12
CA LEU A 212 -11.23 -7.51 5.68
C LEU A 212 -12.46 -8.31 5.23
N PRO A 213 -13.25 -7.79 4.27
CA PRO A 213 -14.26 -8.59 3.60
C PRO A 213 -13.62 -9.70 2.74
N HIS A 214 -14.38 -10.77 2.51
CA HIS A 214 -14.05 -11.83 1.56
C HIS A 214 -14.55 -11.46 0.16
N GLY A 215 -13.71 -11.59 -0.87
CA GLY A 215 -14.08 -11.37 -2.27
C GLY A 215 -14.51 -12.66 -2.99
N GLU A 216 -14.82 -12.59 -4.29
CA GLU A 216 -15.21 -13.81 -5.05
C GLU A 216 -14.01 -14.71 -5.37
N SER A 217 -12.88 -14.09 -5.70
CA SER A 217 -11.65 -14.79 -6.10
C SER A 217 -10.86 -15.30 -4.90
N GLN A 218 -10.16 -16.43 -5.09
CA GLN A 218 -9.47 -17.15 -4.01
C GLN A 218 -8.47 -16.26 -3.27
N GLU A 219 -7.79 -15.36 -3.97
CA GLU A 219 -6.78 -14.46 -3.42
C GLU A 219 -7.35 -13.33 -2.55
N LEU A 220 -8.64 -13.05 -2.64
CA LEU A 220 -9.33 -12.01 -1.87
C LEU A 220 -9.83 -12.55 -0.53
N ALA A 221 -8.92 -13.12 0.26
CA ALA A 221 -9.25 -13.65 1.57
C ALA A 221 -9.81 -12.56 2.50
N GLY A 222 -10.91 -12.88 3.18
CA GLY A 222 -11.43 -12.09 4.30
C GLY A 222 -10.77 -12.45 5.62
N THR A 223 -10.94 -11.59 6.62
CA THR A 223 -10.47 -11.80 7.99
C THR A 223 -11.54 -11.34 9.00
N ASP A 224 -11.40 -11.76 10.25
CA ASP A 224 -12.38 -11.57 11.34
C ASP A 224 -11.85 -10.77 12.54
N ARG A 225 -10.54 -10.55 12.57
CA ARG A 225 -9.80 -9.90 13.66
C ARG A 225 -9.13 -8.62 13.17
N TRP A 226 -8.83 -7.70 14.08
CA TRP A 226 -7.94 -6.59 13.83
C TRP A 226 -6.49 -7.03 13.74
N CYS A 227 -5.68 -6.25 13.03
CA CYS A 227 -4.25 -6.50 12.86
C CYS A 227 -3.44 -5.22 13.04
N LYS A 228 -2.30 -5.32 13.73
CA LYS A 228 -1.31 -4.27 13.86
C LYS A 228 0.09 -4.79 13.52
N LEU A 229 0.80 -4.04 12.70
CA LEU A 229 2.22 -4.27 12.38
C LEU A 229 3.10 -3.29 13.14
N ALA A 230 3.35 -3.60 14.42
CA ALA A 230 4.31 -2.85 15.22
C ALA A 230 5.74 -3.18 14.79
N GLY A 231 6.46 -2.22 14.22
CA GLY A 231 7.84 -2.42 13.76
C GLY A 231 7.98 -2.86 12.30
N PHE A 232 6.95 -2.66 11.48
CA PHE A 232 7.14 -2.55 10.03
C PHE A 232 8.27 -1.55 9.76
N SER A 233 9.18 -1.88 8.84
CA SER A 233 10.25 -0.95 8.49
C SER A 233 10.76 -1.13 7.07
N GLU A 234 11.19 -0.01 6.51
CA GLU A 234 11.87 0.05 5.22
C GLU A 234 13.22 0.71 5.43
N SER A 235 14.27 0.18 4.80
CA SER A 235 15.61 0.75 4.94
C SER A 235 16.47 0.53 3.71
N SER A 236 17.39 1.46 3.48
CA SER A 236 18.37 1.42 2.40
C SER A 236 19.56 2.31 2.78
N ASN A 237 20.76 1.92 2.35
CA ASN A 237 21.95 2.78 2.45
C ASN A 237 22.08 3.74 1.25
N SER A 238 21.15 3.67 0.29
CA SER A 238 21.18 4.39 -0.99
C SER A 238 19.81 4.98 -1.30
N GLY A 239 19.41 5.99 -0.52
CA GLY A 239 18.27 6.86 -0.79
C GLY A 239 18.68 8.09 -1.62
N ARG A 240 17.81 8.55 -2.51
CA ARG A 240 17.98 9.77 -3.32
C ARG A 240 16.69 10.56 -3.37
N LEU A 241 16.80 11.89 -3.42
CA LEU A 241 15.66 12.74 -3.74
C LEU A 241 15.31 12.62 -5.22
N ALA A 242 14.01 12.70 -5.53
CA ALA A 242 13.47 12.65 -6.87
C ALA A 242 12.30 13.63 -7.02
N TRP A 243 11.99 13.99 -8.27
CA TRP A 243 10.74 14.63 -8.64
C TRP A 243 9.77 13.57 -9.16
N ALA A 244 8.53 13.60 -8.68
CA ALA A 244 7.43 12.80 -9.23
C ALA A 244 6.48 13.72 -10.02
N ASP A 245 6.34 13.47 -11.32
CA ASP A 245 5.23 13.96 -12.15
C ASP A 245 4.03 13.04 -11.92
N MET A 246 3.01 13.57 -11.27
CA MET A 246 1.78 12.88 -10.86
C MET A 246 0.63 13.09 -11.85
N SER A 247 0.88 13.66 -13.04
CA SER A 247 -0.16 13.83 -14.06
C SER A 247 -0.83 12.49 -14.39
N GLN A 248 -2.16 12.44 -14.27
CA GLN A 248 -2.98 11.29 -14.65
C GLN A 248 -3.53 11.39 -16.07
N ARG A 249 -3.22 12.47 -16.79
CA ARG A 249 -3.72 12.70 -18.15
C ARG A 249 -3.30 11.59 -19.12
N ASP A 250 -4.21 11.21 -20.00
CA ASP A 250 -3.92 10.27 -21.09
C ASP A 250 -3.04 10.91 -22.19
N GLU A 251 -2.82 10.16 -23.28
CA GLU A 251 -2.00 10.60 -24.41
C GLU A 251 -2.59 11.82 -25.14
N ASP A 252 -3.91 11.99 -25.07
CA ASP A 252 -4.63 13.15 -25.63
C ASP A 252 -4.66 14.35 -24.65
N GLY A 253 -4.07 14.19 -23.46
CA GLY A 253 -4.00 15.23 -22.44
C GLY A 253 -5.28 15.37 -21.62
N VAL A 254 -6.20 14.42 -21.69
CA VAL A 254 -7.48 14.42 -20.97
C VAL A 254 -7.31 13.77 -19.60
N ALA A 255 -7.82 14.42 -18.54
CA ALA A 255 -7.78 13.86 -17.19
C ALA A 255 -8.85 12.76 -17.05
N PRO A 256 -8.53 11.61 -16.39
CA PRO A 256 -9.45 10.49 -16.30
C PRO A 256 -10.61 10.73 -15.33
N ASP A 257 -10.41 11.64 -14.36
CA ASP A 257 -11.42 12.07 -13.40
C ASP A 257 -11.13 13.47 -12.86
N GLU A 258 -11.84 13.88 -11.81
CA GLU A 258 -11.69 15.19 -11.16
C GLU A 258 -10.29 15.45 -10.56
N PHE A 259 -9.49 14.39 -10.33
CA PHE A 259 -8.16 14.47 -9.75
C PHE A 259 -7.08 14.29 -10.81
N GLU A 260 -6.75 15.37 -11.50
CA GLU A 260 -5.71 15.39 -12.53
C GLU A 260 -4.34 14.88 -12.04
N ASN A 261 -4.09 14.95 -10.73
CA ASN A 261 -2.85 14.49 -10.08
C ASN A 261 -3.11 13.36 -9.07
N PHE A 262 -4.06 12.47 -9.40
CA PHE A 262 -4.44 11.24 -8.72
C PHE A 262 -5.22 11.39 -7.41
N PHE A 263 -4.70 12.15 -6.42
CA PHE A 263 -5.31 12.22 -5.08
C PHE A 263 -5.46 13.69 -4.62
N PRO A 264 -6.49 14.02 -3.82
CA PRO A 264 -6.67 15.37 -3.29
C PRO A 264 -5.41 15.90 -2.60
N GLY A 265 -5.04 17.14 -2.94
CA GLY A 265 -3.87 17.82 -2.36
C GLY A 265 -2.54 17.54 -3.06
N LEU A 266 -2.47 16.54 -3.94
CA LEU A 266 -1.30 16.34 -4.80
C LEU A 266 -1.26 17.39 -5.91
N ARG A 267 -0.08 17.97 -6.12
CA ARG A 267 0.22 18.78 -7.29
C ARG A 267 0.75 17.91 -8.42
N ARG A 268 0.97 18.47 -9.60
CA ARG A 268 1.65 17.75 -10.68
C ARG A 268 3.05 17.32 -10.27
N TRP A 269 3.84 18.24 -9.72
CA TRP A 269 5.20 17.94 -9.29
C TRP A 269 5.29 17.82 -7.77
N ASN A 270 5.77 16.69 -7.27
CA ASN A 270 5.98 16.44 -5.84
C ASN A 270 7.40 15.94 -5.59
N LEU A 271 7.93 16.28 -4.40
CA LEU A 271 9.19 15.68 -3.94
C LEU A 271 8.94 14.22 -3.59
N ALA A 272 9.84 13.36 -4.04
CA ALA A 272 9.82 11.92 -3.79
C ALA A 272 11.19 11.44 -3.29
N VAL A 273 11.21 10.24 -2.73
CA VAL A 273 12.42 9.53 -2.34
C VAL A 273 12.50 8.24 -3.14
N LYS A 274 13.63 8.00 -3.81
CA LYS A 274 13.97 6.72 -4.41
C LYS A 274 14.97 6.01 -3.51
N LEU A 275 14.60 4.84 -2.99
CA LEU A 275 15.53 3.93 -2.32
C LEU A 275 15.97 2.85 -3.31
N THR A 276 17.25 2.53 -3.29
CA THR A 276 17.82 1.42 -4.07
C THR A 276 18.40 0.37 -3.13
N ASP A 277 18.39 -0.89 -3.54
CA ASP A 277 18.85 -2.03 -2.72
C ASP A 277 18.21 -2.04 -1.32
N ALA A 278 16.92 -1.72 -1.28
CA ALA A 278 16.18 -1.56 -0.04
C ALA A 278 15.80 -2.93 0.55
N THR A 279 15.64 -2.94 1.87
CA THR A 279 15.04 -4.05 2.61
C THR A 279 13.74 -3.59 3.24
N VAL A 280 12.68 -4.37 3.05
CA VAL A 280 11.39 -4.17 3.71
C VAL A 280 11.17 -5.31 4.69
N PHE A 281 10.75 -5.00 5.91
CA PHE A 281 10.52 -5.97 6.96
C PHE A 281 9.07 -5.91 7.46
N PHE A 282 8.38 -7.05 7.38
CA PHE A 282 7.06 -7.25 7.99
C PHE A 282 7.23 -8.14 9.25
N PRO A 283 6.98 -7.59 10.44
CA PRO A 283 7.04 -8.36 11.69
C PRO A 283 5.85 -9.33 11.80
N PRO A 284 5.88 -10.28 12.76
CA PRO A 284 4.67 -10.97 13.19
C PRO A 284 3.62 -9.95 13.65
N PRO A 285 2.35 -10.07 13.20
CA PRO A 285 1.31 -9.13 13.54
C PRO A 285 0.83 -9.32 14.99
N GLU A 286 0.44 -8.22 15.64
CA GLU A 286 -0.42 -8.24 16.82
C GLU A 286 -1.87 -8.27 16.36
N THR A 287 -2.68 -9.22 16.85
CA THR A 287 -4.09 -9.35 16.44
C THR A 287 -5.02 -9.40 17.63
N TRP A 288 -6.23 -8.86 17.47
CA TRP A 288 -7.27 -8.90 18.50
C TRP A 288 -8.67 -8.95 17.87
N GLU A 289 -9.62 -9.51 18.61
CA GLU A 289 -11.01 -9.61 18.15
C GLU A 289 -11.65 -8.23 17.98
N THR A 290 -12.62 -8.13 17.07
CA THR A 290 -13.45 -6.93 16.98
C THR A 290 -14.16 -6.70 18.32
N PRO A 291 -13.97 -5.54 18.97
CA PRO A 291 -14.60 -5.28 20.25
C PRO A 291 -16.12 -5.41 20.14
N LYS A 292 -16.75 -6.11 21.09
CA LYS A 292 -18.21 -6.40 21.06
C LYS A 292 -19.11 -5.17 20.98
N TRP A 293 -18.59 -3.97 21.28
CA TRP A 293 -19.32 -2.71 21.17
C TRP A 293 -19.22 -2.05 19.78
N LEU A 294 -18.44 -2.63 18.87
CA LEU A 294 -18.34 -2.28 17.45
C LEU A 294 -19.01 -3.31 16.53
N ALA A 295 -19.23 -4.53 17.04
CA ALA A 295 -19.85 -5.65 16.33
C ALA A 295 -21.37 -5.48 16.19
#